data_AF-A0A9D1K1F4-F1
#
_entry.id   AF-A0A9D1K1F4-F1
#
_cell.length_a   1.000
_cell.length_b   1.000
_cell.length_c   1.000
_cell.angle_alpha   90.00
_cell.angle_beta   90.00
_cell.angle_gamma   90.00
#
_symmetry.space_group_name_H-M   'P 1'
#
loop_
_entity.id
_entity.type
_entity.pdbx_description
1 polymer ?
#
loop_
_entity_poly.entity_id
_entity_poly.type
_entity_poly.pdbx_seq_one_letter_code
_entity_poly.pdbx_strand_id
1 'polypeptide(L)'
;MNYIKKIRKEKNITQEQLANILGLKRSVISKYENGMIDPSVSQAQKIADILGVSLFELLNGKTFDKEEHKENSAAPEEDPSETAARAERLYRALVKAGWIPEGGDLTDEQLIMLKAAVLILQDAFPGSD
;
A
#
# COMPACT_ATOMS: atom_id res chain seq x y z
N MET A 1 10.87 11.76 12.71
CA MET A 1 9.42 11.97 12.57
C MET A 1 8.79 10.58 12.48
N ASN A 2 8.02 10.13 13.48
CA ASN A 2 7.47 8.75 13.50
C ASN A 2 6.29 8.61 12.52
N TYR A 3 6.24 7.48 11.80
CA TYR A 3 5.20 7.14 10.83
C TYR A 3 3.78 7.11 11.44
N ILE A 4 3.60 6.61 12.67
CA ILE A 4 2.32 6.65 13.41
C ILE A 4 1.78 8.08 13.48
N LYS A 5 2.66 9.04 13.80
CA LYS A 5 2.31 10.46 13.92
C LYS A 5 1.91 11.08 12.58
N LYS A 6 2.56 10.64 11.49
CA LYS A 6 2.26 11.08 10.12
C LYS A 6 0.84 10.67 9.74
N ILE A 7 0.56 9.36 9.75
CA ILE A 7 -0.73 8.83 9.30
C ILE A 7 -1.87 9.31 10.20
N ARG A 8 -1.66 9.38 11.53
CA ARG A 8 -2.67 9.91 12.45
C ARG A 8 -3.09 11.34 12.08
N LYS A 9 -2.12 12.20 11.72
CA LYS A 9 -2.41 13.57 11.31
C LYS A 9 -3.12 13.64 9.96
N GLU A 10 -2.74 12.82 8.99
CA GLU A 10 -3.43 12.72 7.70
C GLU A 10 -4.90 12.31 7.87
N LYS A 11 -5.19 11.45 8.85
CA LYS A 11 -6.55 11.06 9.22
C LYS A 11 -7.29 12.02 10.15
N ASN A 12 -6.70 13.16 10.49
CA ASN A 12 -7.26 14.15 11.43
C ASN A 12 -7.65 13.57 12.79
N ILE A 13 -6.95 12.51 13.23
CA ILE A 13 -7.16 11.89 14.55
C ILE A 13 -6.22 12.60 15.56
N THR A 14 -6.69 12.89 16.76
CA THR A 14 -5.83 13.41 17.85
C THR A 14 -5.15 12.29 18.62
N GLN A 15 -4.05 12.58 19.33
CA GLN A 15 -3.43 11.57 20.20
C GLN A 15 -4.39 11.07 21.29
N GLU A 16 -5.29 11.94 21.77
CA GLU A 16 -6.32 11.59 22.76
C GLU A 16 -7.35 10.61 22.17
N GLN A 17 -7.84 10.88 20.96
CA GLN A 17 -8.77 9.97 20.27
C GLN A 17 -8.14 8.60 20.00
N LEU A 18 -6.89 8.57 19.49
CA LEU A 18 -6.20 7.30 19.26
C LEU A 18 -5.98 6.53 20.57
N ALA A 19 -5.65 7.22 21.66
CA ALA A 19 -5.50 6.63 22.97
C ALA A 19 -6.82 6.02 23.47
N ASN A 20 -7.93 6.74 23.33
CA ASN A 20 -9.26 6.28 23.73
C ASN A 20 -9.69 5.02 22.98
N ILE A 21 -9.47 4.96 21.66
CA ILE A 21 -9.78 3.78 20.85
C ILE A 21 -8.95 2.56 21.29
N LEU A 22 -7.69 2.77 21.65
CA LEU A 22 -6.78 1.71 22.08
C LEU A 22 -6.92 1.33 23.56
N GLY A 23 -7.71 2.08 24.34
CA GLY A 23 -7.78 1.92 25.80
C GLY A 23 -6.47 2.27 26.52
N LEU A 24 -5.70 3.21 25.98
CA LEU A 24 -4.40 3.64 26.49
C LEU A 24 -4.45 5.09 26.99
N LYS A 25 -3.39 5.51 27.70
CA LYS A 25 -3.21 6.93 28.05
C LYS A 25 -2.61 7.68 26.86
N ARG A 26 -3.01 8.94 26.65
CA ARG A 26 -2.43 9.82 25.60
C ARG A 26 -0.90 9.95 25.69
N SER A 27 -0.34 9.87 26.90
CA SER A 27 1.11 9.86 27.11
C SER A 27 1.81 8.65 26.47
N VAL A 28 1.14 7.49 26.41
CA VAL A 28 1.66 6.27 25.74
C VAL A 28 1.76 6.51 24.24
N ILE A 29 0.71 7.08 23.63
CA ILE A 29 0.72 7.44 22.21
C ILE A 29 1.84 8.43 21.91
N SER A 30 2.04 9.44 22.76
CA SER A 30 3.16 10.37 22.59
C SER A 30 4.53 9.68 22.66
N LYS A 31 4.70 8.68 23.54
CA LYS A 31 5.96 7.93 23.62
C LYS A 31 6.18 7.06 22.39
N TYR A 32 5.14 6.40 21.87
CA TYR A 32 5.19 5.70 20.58
C TYR A 32 5.63 6.65 19.48
N GLU A 33 4.92 7.78 19.29
CA GLU A 33 5.20 8.76 18.23
C GLU A 33 6.57 9.45 18.33
N ASN A 34 7.24 9.36 19.48
CA ASN A 34 8.58 9.90 19.69
C ASN A 34 9.66 8.78 19.71
N GLY A 35 9.29 7.51 19.52
CA GLY A 35 10.22 6.37 19.54
C GLY A 35 10.81 6.08 20.92
N MET A 36 10.16 6.51 22.00
CA MET A 36 10.64 6.31 23.37
C MET A 36 10.36 4.90 23.89
N ILE A 37 9.28 4.29 23.39
CA ILE A 37 8.90 2.90 23.65
C ILE A 37 8.26 2.35 22.38
N ASP A 38 8.32 1.03 22.21
CA ASP A 38 7.68 0.35 21.09
C ASP A 38 6.32 -0.23 21.50
N PRO A 39 5.31 -0.19 20.61
CA PRO A 39 4.07 -0.93 20.82
C PRO A 39 4.35 -2.43 20.75
N SER A 40 3.65 -3.23 21.56
CA SER A 40 3.62 -4.69 21.35
C SER A 40 3.05 -5.02 19.97
N VAL A 41 3.34 -6.21 19.43
CA VAL A 41 2.82 -6.65 18.12
C VAL A 41 1.29 -6.52 18.04
N SER A 42 0.57 -6.88 19.10
CA SER A 42 -0.89 -6.74 19.17
C SER A 42 -1.34 -5.27 19.12
N GLN A 43 -0.63 -4.37 19.82
CA GLN A 43 -0.93 -2.94 19.78
C GLN A 43 -0.59 -2.33 18.42
N ALA A 44 0.53 -2.73 17.82
CA ALA A 44 0.93 -2.30 16.49
C ALA A 44 -0.11 -2.71 15.44
N GLN A 45 -0.64 -3.94 15.51
CA GLN A 45 -1.72 -4.39 14.63
C GLN A 45 -2.97 -3.52 14.78
N LYS A 46 -3.42 -3.26 16.02
CA LYS A 46 -4.58 -2.39 16.27
C LYS A 46 -4.37 -0.96 15.77
N ILE A 47 -3.16 -0.42 15.95
CA ILE A 47 -2.80 0.91 15.44
C ILE A 47 -2.89 0.90 13.90
N ALA A 48 -2.37 -0.13 13.25
CA ALA A 48 -2.43 -0.29 11.79
C ALA A 48 -3.87 -0.33 11.29
N ASP A 49 -4.74 -1.12 11.94
CA ASP A 49 -6.16 -1.25 11.59
C ASP A 49 -6.90 0.09 11.72
N ILE A 50 -6.71 0.81 12.83
CA ILE A 50 -7.33 2.14 13.07
C ILE A 50 -6.83 3.16 12.03
N LEU A 51 -5.54 3.11 11.73
CA LEU A 51 -4.91 4.02 10.79
C LEU A 51 -5.08 3.57 9.33
N GLY A 52 -5.69 2.42 9.05
CA GLY A 52 -5.95 1.88 7.72
C GLY A 52 -4.68 1.66 6.89
N VAL A 53 -3.61 1.24 7.54
CA VAL A 53 -2.33 0.84 6.92
C VAL A 53 -2.04 -0.61 7.30
N SER A 54 -1.16 -1.28 6.57
CA SER A 54 -0.69 -2.61 6.97
C SER A 54 0.29 -2.53 8.15
N LEU A 55 0.39 -3.62 8.92
CA LEU A 55 1.36 -3.73 10.00
C LEU A 55 2.80 -3.54 9.49
N PHE A 56 3.11 -4.04 8.31
CA PHE A 56 4.44 -3.91 7.71
C PHE A 56 4.80 -2.43 7.42
N GLU A 57 3.86 -1.67 6.87
CA GLU A 57 4.04 -0.22 6.62
C GLU A 57 4.26 0.55 7.92
N LEU A 58 3.48 0.20 8.95
CA LEU A 58 3.59 0.80 10.27
C LEU A 58 4.97 0.63 10.90
N LEU A 59 5.55 -0.57 10.77
CA LEU A 59 6.84 -0.95 11.37
C LEU A 59 8.04 -0.43 10.58
N ASN A 60 7.97 -0.44 9.24
CA ASN A 60 9.09 -0.02 8.39
C ASN A 60 9.10 1.47 8.08
N GLY A 61 8.07 2.20 8.52
CA GLY A 61 7.95 3.65 8.32
C GLY A 61 7.83 4.06 6.85
N LYS A 62 7.54 3.10 5.98
CA LYS A 62 7.30 3.27 4.55
C LYS A 62 5.82 3.02 4.31
N THR A 63 5.14 3.96 3.68
CA THR A 63 3.94 3.60 2.93
C THR A 63 4.40 2.65 1.84
N PHE A 64 3.75 1.50 1.70
CA PHE A 64 3.53 1.01 0.36
C PHE A 64 2.40 1.89 -0.10
N ASP A 65 2.77 3.00 -0.74
CA ASP A 65 1.78 3.81 -1.39
C ASP A 65 0.88 2.82 -2.16
N LYS A 66 -0.43 2.84 -1.88
CA LYS A 66 -1.34 2.57 -2.98
C LYS A 66 -0.92 3.61 -4.00
N GLU A 67 -0.06 3.21 -4.92
CA GLU A 67 0.77 4.13 -5.68
C GLU A 67 -0.13 5.14 -6.40
N GLU A 68 -0.08 6.40 -5.96
CA GLU A 68 0.28 7.43 -6.92
C GLU A 68 1.73 7.13 -7.28
N HIS A 69 1.91 6.57 -8.47
CA HIS A 69 3.21 6.30 -9.07
C HIS A 69 4.10 7.55 -8.99
N LYS A 70 5.21 7.46 -8.28
CA LYS A 70 6.43 8.18 -8.62
C LYS A 70 7.51 7.17 -8.97
N GLU A 71 7.41 6.65 -10.18
CA GLU A 71 8.60 6.24 -10.92
C GLU A 71 9.54 7.44 -11.02
N ASN A 72 10.82 7.22 -10.74
CA ASN A 72 11.85 8.11 -11.23
C ASN A 72 13.04 7.26 -11.69
N SER A 73 12.91 6.76 -12.91
CA SER A 73 14.05 6.53 -13.80
C SER A 73 13.51 6.45 -15.24
N ALA A 74 13.47 7.61 -15.89
CA ALA A 74 13.45 7.81 -17.35
C ALA A 74 12.58 6.85 -18.19
N ALA A 75 11.25 6.94 -18.03
CA ALA A 75 10.34 6.63 -19.13
C ALA A 75 9.92 7.96 -19.78
N PRO A 76 9.83 8.08 -21.12
CA PRO A 76 9.26 9.26 -21.75
C PRO A 76 7.85 9.44 -21.18
N GLU A 77 7.42 10.67 -20.93
CA GLU A 77 6.03 10.98 -20.60
C GLU A 77 5.14 10.47 -21.75
N GLU A 78 4.68 9.21 -21.66
CA GLU A 78 3.78 8.61 -22.64
C GLU A 78 2.42 9.32 -22.54
N ASP A 79 1.88 9.68 -23.70
CA ASP A 79 0.57 10.31 -23.85
C ASP A 79 -0.48 9.56 -23.01
N PRO A 80 -1.27 10.22 -22.16
CA PRO A 80 -2.34 9.59 -21.38
C PRO A 80 -3.29 8.70 -22.22
N SER A 81 -3.44 9.00 -23.52
CA SER A 81 -4.15 8.19 -24.51
C SER A 81 -3.48 6.83 -24.76
N GLU A 82 -2.15 6.80 -24.79
CA GLU A 82 -1.34 5.61 -25.07
C GLU A 82 -1.28 4.68 -23.85
N THR A 83 -1.22 5.23 -22.64
CA THR A 83 -1.30 4.46 -21.39
C THR A 83 -2.66 3.77 -21.25
N ALA A 84 -3.76 4.49 -21.53
CA ALA A 84 -5.10 3.91 -21.54
C ALA A 84 -5.25 2.82 -22.61
N ALA A 85 -4.70 3.03 -23.80
CA ALA A 85 -4.69 2.03 -24.87
C ALA A 85 -3.87 0.78 -24.52
N ARG A 86 -2.77 0.92 -23.77
CA ARG A 86 -1.95 -0.20 -23.30
C ARG A 86 -2.69 -1.02 -22.25
N ALA A 87 -3.31 -0.37 -21.27
CA ALA A 87 -4.12 -1.03 -20.25
C ALA A 87 -5.29 -1.81 -20.89
N GLU A 88 -5.98 -1.19 -21.86
CA GLU A 88 -7.09 -1.81 -22.59
C GLU A 88 -6.64 -3.03 -23.41
N ARG A 89 -5.48 -2.95 -24.07
CA ARG A 89 -4.90 -4.08 -24.81
C ARG A 89 -4.59 -5.26 -23.90
N LEU A 90 -4.03 -4.99 -22.72
CA LEU A 90 -3.73 -6.04 -21.73
C LEU A 90 -5.01 -6.69 -21.19
N TYR A 91 -6.00 -5.87 -20.82
CA TYR A 91 -7.31 -6.37 -20.38
C TYR A 91 -7.94 -7.30 -21.42
N ARG A 92 -8.01 -6.87 -22.68
CA ARG A 92 -8.55 -7.69 -23.79
C ARG A 92 -7.78 -9.00 -23.99
N ALA A 93 -6.46 -8.97 -23.86
CA ALA A 93 -5.64 -10.17 -23.99
C ALA A 93 -5.94 -11.19 -22.87
N LEU A 94 -6.08 -10.72 -21.63
CA LEU A 94 -6.38 -11.57 -20.47
C LEU A 94 -7.81 -12.15 -20.54
N VAL A 95 -8.79 -11.36 -20.98
CA VAL A 95 -10.17 -11.82 -21.21
C VAL A 95 -10.19 -12.88 -22.33
N LYS A 96 -9.53 -12.61 -23.46
CA LYS A 96 -9.46 -13.56 -24.59
C LYS A 96 -8.75 -14.86 -24.20
N ALA A 97 -7.77 -14.79 -23.30
CA ALA A 97 -7.09 -15.96 -22.75
C ALA A 97 -7.92 -16.71 -21.70
N GLY A 98 -9.09 -16.20 -21.30
CA GLY A 98 -9.97 -16.79 -20.30
C GLY A 98 -9.44 -16.66 -18.87
N TRP A 99 -8.48 -15.77 -18.64
CA TRP A 99 -7.82 -15.64 -17.34
C TRP A 99 -8.61 -14.75 -16.37
N ILE A 100 -9.33 -13.76 -16.91
CA ILE A 100 -10.17 -12.83 -16.15
C ILE A 100 -11.58 -12.74 -16.76
N PRO A 101 -12.63 -12.50 -15.96
CA PRO A 101 -14.00 -12.36 -16.46
C PRO A 101 -14.18 -11.06 -17.25
N GLU A 102 -15.05 -11.08 -18.26
CA GLU A 102 -15.43 -9.88 -18.99
C GLU A 102 -16.41 -9.04 -18.16
N GLY A 103 -16.05 -7.77 -17.90
CA GLY A 103 -16.94 -6.80 -17.24
C GLY A 103 -17.23 -7.08 -15.77
N GLY A 104 -16.47 -7.97 -15.13
CA GLY A 104 -16.58 -8.29 -13.70
C GLY A 104 -15.32 -7.94 -12.92
N ASP A 105 -15.45 -7.88 -11.60
CA ASP A 105 -14.30 -7.69 -10.71
C ASP A 105 -13.36 -8.91 -10.73
N LEU A 106 -12.07 -8.65 -10.48
CA LEU A 106 -11.10 -9.72 -10.27
C LEU A 106 -11.39 -10.43 -8.94
N THR A 107 -11.33 -11.75 -8.95
CA THR A 107 -11.29 -12.53 -7.70
C THR A 107 -9.96 -12.33 -6.99
N ASP A 108 -9.94 -12.58 -5.67
CA ASP A 108 -8.70 -12.52 -4.87
C ASP A 108 -7.61 -13.45 -5.44
N GLU A 109 -7.99 -14.62 -5.93
CA GLU A 109 -7.09 -15.59 -6.56
C GLU A 109 -6.49 -15.04 -7.85
N GLN A 110 -7.30 -14.46 -8.73
CA GLN A 110 -6.83 -13.82 -9.96
C GLN A 110 -5.89 -12.65 -9.68
N LEU A 111 -6.18 -11.86 -8.63
CA LEU A 111 -5.33 -10.75 -8.22
C LEU A 111 -3.97 -11.24 -7.69
N ILE A 112 -3.96 -12.29 -6.87
CA ILE A 112 -2.72 -12.91 -6.37
C ILE A 112 -1.90 -13.46 -7.53
N MET A 113 -2.55 -14.14 -8.48
CA MET A 113 -1.88 -14.73 -9.65
C MET A 113 -1.28 -13.67 -10.57
N LEU A 114 -2.00 -12.57 -10.84
CA LEU A 114 -1.47 -11.43 -11.61
C LEU A 114 -0.23 -10.82 -10.92
N LYS A 115 -0.29 -10.61 -9.60
CA LYS A 115 0.85 -10.08 -8.83
C LYS A 115 2.05 -11.01 -8.89
N ALA A 116 1.83 -12.32 -8.72
CA ALA A 116 2.89 -13.32 -8.81
C ALA A 116 3.53 -13.33 -10.20
N ALA A 117 2.73 -13.26 -11.27
CA ALA A 117 3.23 -13.20 -12.63
C ALA A 117 4.10 -11.96 -12.89
N VAL A 118 3.68 -10.78 -12.41
CA VAL A 118 4.48 -9.55 -12.53
C VAL A 118 5.82 -9.68 -11.81
N LEU A 119 5.83 -10.22 -10.58
CA LEU A 119 7.06 -10.43 -9.82
C LEU A 119 8.02 -11.38 -10.55
N ILE A 120 7.51 -12.48 -11.09
CA ILE A 120 8.32 -13.44 -11.86
C ILE A 120 8.88 -12.78 -13.12
N LEU A 121 8.09 -11.98 -13.83
CA LEU A 121 8.55 -11.30 -15.05
C LEU A 121 9.61 -10.23 -14.73
N GLN A 122 9.48 -9.51 -13.61
CA GLN A 122 10.47 -8.54 -13.17
C GLN A 122 11.80 -9.22 -12.79
N ASP A 123 11.74 -10.39 -12.14
CA ASP A 123 12.93 -11.17 -11.78
C ASP A 123 13.59 -11.84 -12.99
N ALA A 124 12.79 -12.35 -13.93
CA ALA A 124 13.27 -13.01 -15.15
C ALA A 124 13.82 -12.02 -16.19
N PHE A 125 13.32 -10.79 -16.19
CA PHE A 125 13.72 -9.71 -17.11
C PHE A 125 14.05 -8.44 -16.32
N PRO A 126 15.12 -8.46 -15.49
CA PRO A 126 15.59 -7.25 -14.83
C PRO A 126 16.10 -6.34 -15.95
N GLY A 127 15.44 -5.19 -16.13
CA GLY A 127 15.81 -4.25 -17.19
C GLY A 127 17.32 -4.00 -17.19
N SER A 128 17.94 -4.06 -18.37
CA SER A 128 19.33 -3.63 -18.54
C SER A 128 19.38 -2.11 -18.38
N ASP A 129 20.06 -1.65 -17.32
CA ASP A 129 20.43 -0.24 -17.09
C ASP A 129 21.02 0.44 -18.34
#